data_AF-A0A7C1TPI6-F1
#
_entry.id   AF-A0A7C1TPI6-F1
#
_cell.length_a   1.000
_cell.length_b   1.000
_cell.length_c   1.000
_cell.angle_alpha   90.00
_cell.angle_beta   90.00
_cell.angle_gamma   90.00
#
_symmetry.space_group_name_H-M   'P 1'
#
loop_
_entity.id
_entity.type
_entity.pdbx_description
1 polymer ?
#
loop_
_entity_poly.entity_id
_entity_poly.type
_entity_poly.pdbx_seq_one_letter_code
_entity_poly.pdbx_strand_id
1 'polypeptide(L)'
;MLRIALLSLLALLPGLAGAATYLNSPEPFAWIDPATHTDVIWTEAPGAPTGECSGPFYAVDDDISQEIPLGFTFRFGTTDYTTVRIMSNGRLQFNNAYCGYGTQSVGPPPTYTYPYPDNRVDRTLRVYGTDLNPADGGTVRYAALGTAPNRMFVVTWSNVPEWDKPGSFFNLQVILREGGDFIYQFGPSNNVSGGKAQIGWELTTSDFDTISFADIGSLANTAIRFHLPEPQAEYRFDETSWDGTPGEVRDSSGNGLNGNALNGARPLPAKVCNGATLDGS
;
A
#
# COMPACT_ATOMS: atom_id res chain seq x y z
N MET A 1 -24.10 27.69 -43.27
CA MET A 1 -23.37 27.80 -41.99
C MET A 1 -24.34 27.50 -40.86
N LEU A 2 -24.24 26.34 -40.22
CA LEU A 2 -24.73 26.14 -38.85
C LEU A 2 -24.08 24.87 -38.29
N ARG A 3 -23.07 25.03 -37.42
CA ARG A 3 -22.51 23.93 -36.62
C ARG A 3 -23.25 23.93 -35.29
N ILE A 4 -23.98 22.84 -35.02
CA ILE A 4 -24.58 22.59 -33.71
C ILE A 4 -23.46 22.10 -32.80
N ALA A 5 -23.06 22.93 -31.85
CA ALA A 5 -22.15 22.53 -30.78
C ALA A 5 -22.98 21.87 -29.67
N LEU A 6 -22.78 20.57 -29.47
CA LEU A 6 -23.36 19.83 -28.36
C LEU A 6 -22.49 20.11 -27.12
N LEU A 7 -22.98 20.94 -26.19
CA LEU A 7 -22.38 21.07 -24.87
C LEU A 7 -22.68 19.79 -24.08
N SER A 8 -21.68 18.93 -23.95
CA SER A 8 -21.68 17.83 -22.99
C SER A 8 -21.49 18.38 -21.57
N LEU A 9 -22.57 18.34 -20.79
CA LEU A 9 -22.59 18.68 -19.37
C LEU A 9 -21.81 17.60 -18.61
N LEU A 10 -20.64 17.95 -18.08
CA LEU A 10 -19.81 17.07 -17.25
C LEU A 10 -20.46 16.96 -15.86
N ALA A 11 -21.23 15.91 -15.61
CA ALA A 11 -21.74 15.60 -14.28
C ALA A 11 -20.57 15.02 -13.45
N LEU A 12 -19.99 15.83 -12.56
CA LEU A 12 -19.13 15.32 -11.48
C LEU A 12 -20.01 14.54 -10.50
N LEU A 13 -20.00 13.21 -10.63
CA LEU A 13 -20.45 12.33 -9.56
C LEU A 13 -19.41 12.42 -8.44
N PRO A 14 -19.78 12.83 -7.21
CA PRO A 14 -18.87 12.72 -6.07
C PRO A 14 -18.69 11.22 -5.79
N GLY A 15 -17.51 10.69 -6.08
CA GLY A 15 -17.10 9.40 -5.55
C GLY A 15 -17.15 9.45 -4.02
N LEU A 16 -17.47 8.32 -3.38
CA LEU A 16 -17.33 8.15 -1.94
C LEU A 16 -15.85 8.36 -1.58
N ALA A 17 -15.49 9.58 -1.23
CA ALA A 17 -14.15 9.89 -0.76
C ALA A 17 -14.01 9.32 0.66
N GLY A 18 -13.43 8.12 0.77
CA GLY A 18 -12.80 7.68 2.01
C GLY A 18 -11.66 8.64 2.34
N ALA A 19 -11.40 8.89 3.61
CA ALA A 19 -10.22 9.67 4.00
C ALA A 19 -8.98 8.85 3.67
N ALA A 20 -8.20 9.19 2.65
CA ALA A 20 -7.01 8.42 2.27
C ALA A 20 -5.82 8.80 3.18
N THR A 21 -5.50 7.96 4.17
CA THR A 21 -4.36 8.14 5.08
C THR A 21 -2.99 8.16 4.37
N TYR A 22 -2.81 7.37 3.32
CA TYR A 22 -1.55 7.32 2.56
C TYR A 22 -1.61 8.20 1.31
N LEU A 23 -0.55 8.97 1.09
CA LEU A 23 -0.25 9.58 -0.21
C LEU A 23 0.52 8.57 -1.07
N ASN A 24 0.46 8.74 -2.39
CA ASN A 24 1.27 7.96 -3.32
C ASN A 24 2.11 8.84 -4.25
N SER A 25 3.28 8.35 -4.62
CA SER A 25 4.20 8.99 -5.55
C SER A 25 5.01 7.95 -6.34
N PRO A 26 5.51 8.29 -7.55
CA PRO A 26 6.42 7.40 -8.28
C PRO A 26 7.70 7.13 -7.49
N GLU A 27 8.13 5.87 -7.46
CA GLU A 27 9.39 5.42 -6.86
C GLU A 27 10.33 4.90 -7.96
N PRO A 28 11.67 5.06 -7.84
CA PRO A 28 12.59 4.38 -8.73
C PRO A 28 12.36 2.86 -8.72
N PHE A 29 12.12 2.28 -9.89
CA PHE A 29 12.00 0.83 -10.04
C PHE A 29 13.32 0.15 -9.73
N ALA A 30 13.33 -0.69 -8.70
CA ALA A 30 14.48 -1.46 -8.25
C ALA A 30 14.03 -2.86 -7.83
N TRP A 31 13.80 -3.74 -8.80
CA TRP A 31 13.31 -5.09 -8.56
C TRP A 31 14.24 -5.88 -7.62
N ILE A 32 13.69 -6.40 -6.53
CA ILE A 32 14.43 -7.26 -5.60
C ILE A 32 14.30 -8.70 -6.08
N ASP A 33 15.42 -9.32 -6.44
CA ASP A 33 15.46 -10.69 -6.95
C ASP A 33 14.99 -11.72 -5.90
N PRO A 34 13.90 -12.47 -6.14
CA PRO A 34 13.37 -13.45 -5.19
C PRO A 34 14.06 -14.82 -5.26
N ALA A 35 15.15 -15.00 -6.01
CA ALA A 35 15.80 -16.30 -6.20
C ALA A 35 16.18 -17.01 -4.89
N THR A 36 16.59 -16.24 -3.87
CA THR A 36 16.99 -16.74 -2.54
C THR A 36 15.91 -16.56 -1.45
N HIS A 37 14.74 -16.03 -1.82
CA HIS A 37 13.64 -15.82 -0.89
C HIS A 37 12.94 -17.14 -0.54
N THR A 38 12.20 -17.14 0.57
CA THR A 38 11.46 -18.30 1.06
C THR A 38 10.15 -18.45 0.29
N ASP A 39 9.83 -19.66 -0.17
CA ASP A 39 8.53 -19.97 -0.78
C ASP A 39 7.40 -19.84 0.26
N VAL A 40 6.27 -19.24 -0.15
CA VAL A 40 5.07 -19.19 0.68
C VAL A 40 4.50 -20.60 0.85
N ILE A 41 4.13 -20.92 2.10
CA ILE A 41 3.39 -22.13 2.44
C ILE A 41 1.92 -21.73 2.65
N TRP A 42 1.06 -22.18 1.74
CA TRP A 42 -0.39 -21.97 1.80
C TRP A 42 -1.04 -22.89 2.83
N THR A 43 -2.08 -22.43 3.52
CA THR A 43 -2.60 -23.11 4.71
C THR A 43 -3.32 -24.43 4.43
N GLU A 44 -3.84 -24.65 3.21
CA GLU A 44 -4.42 -25.94 2.81
C GLU A 44 -3.47 -26.82 2.00
N ALA A 45 -2.24 -26.36 1.70
CA ALA A 45 -1.29 -27.14 0.89
C ALA A 45 -1.01 -28.53 1.51
N PRO A 46 -0.76 -29.58 0.72
CA PRO A 46 -0.47 -30.90 1.27
C PRO A 46 0.70 -30.89 2.26
N GLY A 47 0.42 -31.24 3.52
CA GLY A 47 1.42 -31.21 4.60
C GLY A 47 1.69 -29.83 5.21
N ALA A 48 0.84 -28.85 4.91
CA ALA A 48 0.89 -27.51 5.46
C ALA A 48 0.47 -27.45 6.94
N PRO A 49 0.66 -26.30 7.59
CA PRO A 49 0.06 -26.00 8.89
C PRO A 49 -1.47 -26.09 8.89
N THR A 50 -2.09 -25.81 10.03
CA THR A 50 -3.56 -25.76 10.13
C THR A 50 -4.14 -24.72 9.17
N GLY A 51 -5.11 -25.16 8.37
CA GLY A 51 -5.93 -24.32 7.49
C GLY A 51 -6.52 -23.12 8.24
N GLU A 52 -6.32 -21.92 7.71
CA GLU A 52 -6.93 -20.69 8.25
C GLU A 52 -8.03 -20.17 7.32
N CYS A 53 -7.81 -20.21 6.00
CA CYS A 53 -8.82 -19.93 4.98
C CYS A 53 -8.32 -20.37 3.59
N SER A 54 -9.15 -21.09 2.82
CA SER A 54 -8.86 -21.42 1.41
C SER A 54 -10.14 -21.48 0.59
N GLY A 55 -10.02 -21.25 -0.73
CA GLY A 55 -11.09 -21.49 -1.69
C GLY A 55 -11.29 -22.98 -1.95
N PRO A 56 -12.40 -23.36 -2.61
CA PRO A 56 -12.62 -24.76 -2.96
C PRO A 56 -11.68 -25.19 -4.10
N PHE A 57 -11.36 -26.49 -4.13
CA PHE A 57 -10.73 -27.22 -5.24
C PHE A 57 -9.21 -27.14 -5.37
N TYR A 58 -8.52 -26.11 -4.87
CA TYR A 58 -7.05 -26.03 -4.95
C TYR A 58 -6.43 -25.53 -3.65
N ALA A 59 -5.60 -26.37 -3.06
CA ALA A 59 -4.92 -26.16 -1.78
C ALA A 59 -3.86 -25.03 -1.74
N VAL A 60 -3.69 -24.30 -2.85
CA VAL A 60 -2.69 -23.23 -3.01
C VAL A 60 -3.26 -22.00 -3.75
N ASP A 61 -4.52 -22.10 -4.20
CA ASP A 61 -5.26 -21.03 -4.87
C ASP A 61 -6.35 -20.53 -3.92
N ASP A 62 -6.73 -19.26 -4.06
CA ASP A 62 -7.67 -18.59 -3.15
C ASP A 62 -7.35 -18.77 -1.65
N ASP A 63 -6.08 -19.00 -1.33
CA ASP A 63 -5.57 -19.36 0.00
C ASP A 63 -4.67 -18.24 0.55
N ILE A 64 -4.42 -18.33 1.85
CA ILE A 64 -3.52 -17.46 2.59
C ILE A 64 -2.38 -18.27 3.20
N SER A 65 -1.31 -17.58 3.58
CA SER A 65 -0.35 -18.12 4.53
C SER A 65 -0.87 -18.01 5.97
N GLN A 66 -0.25 -18.74 6.89
CA GLN A 66 -0.29 -18.36 8.31
C GLN A 66 0.39 -16.99 8.54
N GLU A 67 0.35 -16.47 9.76
CA GLU A 67 1.10 -15.28 10.12
C GLU A 67 2.61 -15.45 9.96
N ILE A 68 3.20 -14.61 9.12
CA ILE A 68 4.63 -14.58 8.85
C ILE A 68 5.24 -13.42 9.62
N PRO A 69 6.27 -13.65 10.47
CA PRO A 69 6.99 -12.58 11.14
C PRO A 69 7.65 -11.62 10.15
N LEU A 70 7.39 -10.32 10.30
CA LEU A 70 7.99 -9.27 9.47
C LEU A 70 9.48 -9.05 9.78
N GLY A 71 9.90 -9.39 11.00
CA GLY A 71 11.24 -9.10 11.51
C GLY A 71 11.42 -7.66 12.01
N PHE A 72 10.36 -6.85 11.98
CA PHE A 72 10.28 -5.48 12.52
C PHE A 72 8.81 -5.13 12.81
N THR A 73 8.58 -3.98 13.44
CA THR A 73 7.23 -3.44 13.62
C THR A 73 6.88 -2.57 12.42
N PHE A 74 5.86 -2.94 11.67
CA PHE A 74 5.31 -2.15 10.57
C PHE A 74 4.05 -1.42 11.04
N ARG A 75 4.05 -0.10 10.92
CA ARG A 75 2.89 0.74 11.22
C ARG A 75 2.02 0.87 9.96
N PHE A 76 0.83 0.27 9.98
CA PHE A 76 -0.19 0.48 8.93
C PHE A 76 -1.31 1.36 9.46
N GLY A 77 -1.41 2.58 8.93
CA GLY A 77 -2.22 3.66 9.51
C GLY A 77 -1.73 3.99 10.91
N THR A 78 -2.57 3.76 11.92
CA THR A 78 -2.23 3.99 13.35
C THR A 78 -1.90 2.70 14.11
N THR A 79 -1.99 1.53 13.47
CA THR A 79 -1.84 0.23 14.15
C THR A 79 -0.49 -0.41 13.82
N ASP A 80 0.17 -0.93 14.86
CA ASP A 80 1.42 -1.68 14.74
C ASP A 80 1.16 -3.16 14.47
N TYR A 81 1.86 -3.69 13.47
CA TYR A 81 1.86 -5.11 13.14
C TYR A 81 3.30 -5.66 13.15
N THR A 82 3.46 -6.87 13.66
CA THR A 82 4.75 -7.61 13.65
C THR A 82 4.70 -8.84 12.75
N THR A 83 3.52 -9.15 12.24
CA THR A 83 3.23 -10.27 11.36
C THR A 83 2.35 -9.83 10.20
N VAL A 84 2.37 -10.61 9.13
CA VAL A 84 1.53 -10.42 7.94
C VAL A 84 1.12 -11.76 7.35
N ARG A 85 -0.03 -11.83 6.70
CA ARG A 85 -0.41 -12.95 5.84
C ARG A 85 -0.27 -12.57 4.37
N ILE A 86 0.17 -13.52 3.56
CA ILE A 86 0.23 -13.39 2.10
C ILE A 86 -0.96 -14.14 1.52
N MET A 87 -1.62 -13.58 0.51
CA MET A 87 -2.76 -14.19 -0.16
C MET A 87 -2.47 -14.37 -1.65
N SER A 88 -2.88 -15.50 -2.23
CA SER A 88 -2.56 -15.88 -3.62
C SER A 88 -2.88 -14.77 -4.62
N ASN A 89 -4.04 -14.14 -4.50
CA ASN A 89 -4.58 -13.07 -5.37
C ASN A 89 -3.98 -11.68 -5.09
N GLY A 90 -2.66 -11.61 -4.89
CA GLY A 90 -1.89 -10.36 -4.90
C GLY A 90 -2.15 -9.44 -3.71
N ARG A 91 -2.47 -10.00 -2.53
CA ARG A 91 -2.73 -9.21 -1.31
C ARG A 91 -1.79 -9.56 -0.16
N LEU A 92 -1.45 -8.55 0.64
CA LEU A 92 -0.96 -8.70 2.01
C LEU A 92 -2.04 -8.30 3.00
N GLN A 93 -2.16 -9.03 4.11
CA GLN A 93 -3.26 -8.88 5.06
C GLN A 93 -2.75 -8.82 6.49
N PHE A 94 -3.22 -7.82 7.26
CA PHE A 94 -2.78 -7.58 8.63
C PHE A 94 -3.90 -7.88 9.63
N ASN A 95 -3.70 -8.91 10.46
CA ASN A 95 -4.74 -9.42 11.36
C ASN A 95 -6.10 -9.58 10.65
N ASN A 96 -6.04 -10.15 9.45
CA ASN A 96 -7.17 -10.47 8.60
C ASN A 96 -6.85 -11.81 7.91
N ALA A 97 -7.69 -12.81 8.17
CA ALA A 97 -7.59 -14.16 7.63
C ALA A 97 -8.63 -14.43 6.52
N TYR A 98 -9.26 -13.38 5.98
CA TYR A 98 -10.22 -13.53 4.90
C TYR A 98 -9.52 -13.92 3.59
N CYS A 99 -10.13 -14.86 2.88
CA CYS A 99 -9.70 -15.34 1.58
C CYS A 99 -10.93 -15.62 0.71
N GLY A 100 -10.69 -15.99 -0.55
CA GLY A 100 -11.74 -16.38 -1.49
C GLY A 100 -11.39 -16.03 -2.92
N TYR A 101 -12.25 -16.50 -3.82
CA TYR A 101 -12.16 -16.40 -5.29
C TYR A 101 -11.68 -15.04 -5.76
N GLY A 102 -10.72 -14.99 -6.67
CA GLY A 102 -10.31 -13.74 -7.33
C GLY A 102 -11.26 -13.30 -8.44
N THR A 103 -11.93 -14.24 -9.12
CA THR A 103 -12.88 -13.94 -10.21
C THR A 103 -14.33 -13.85 -9.73
N GLN A 104 -15.02 -12.75 -10.04
CA GLN A 104 -16.46 -12.59 -9.85
C GLN A 104 -17.25 -13.03 -11.07
N SER A 105 -16.79 -12.67 -12.27
CA SER A 105 -17.38 -13.13 -13.53
C SER A 105 -16.28 -13.38 -14.55
N VAL A 106 -16.39 -14.46 -15.34
CA VAL A 106 -15.31 -14.91 -16.25
C VAL A 106 -15.16 -14.01 -17.48
N GLY A 107 -16.14 -13.15 -17.79
CA GLY A 107 -16.06 -12.21 -18.91
C GLY A 107 -16.36 -12.82 -20.28
N PRO A 108 -16.09 -12.08 -21.39
CA PRO A 108 -14.95 -11.15 -21.53
C PRO A 108 -15.26 -9.64 -21.39
N PRO A 109 -14.38 -8.83 -20.73
CA PRO A 109 -13.27 -9.24 -19.87
C PRO A 109 -13.77 -9.70 -18.48
N PRO A 110 -12.98 -10.49 -17.72
CA PRO A 110 -13.39 -10.90 -16.39
C PRO A 110 -13.52 -9.71 -15.44
N THR A 111 -14.37 -9.88 -14.43
CA THR A 111 -14.48 -8.96 -13.28
C THR A 111 -14.00 -9.66 -12.02
N TYR A 112 -13.50 -8.89 -11.07
CA TYR A 112 -12.85 -9.40 -9.86
C TYR A 112 -13.69 -9.12 -8.61
N THR A 113 -13.46 -9.91 -7.57
CA THR A 113 -14.17 -9.84 -6.29
C THR A 113 -13.55 -8.83 -5.32
N TYR A 114 -14.27 -8.58 -4.23
CA TYR A 114 -13.79 -7.84 -3.06
C TYR A 114 -13.18 -6.47 -3.41
N PRO A 115 -13.90 -5.56 -4.08
CA PRO A 115 -13.37 -4.24 -4.38
C PRO A 115 -13.13 -3.45 -3.09
N TYR A 116 -12.18 -2.51 -3.10
CA TYR A 116 -12.11 -1.48 -2.07
C TYR A 116 -13.16 -0.40 -2.34
N PRO A 117 -13.96 0.00 -1.33
CA PRO A 117 -13.97 -0.53 0.03
C PRO A 117 -14.83 -1.81 0.18
N ASP A 118 -14.37 -2.78 0.98
CA ASP A 118 -15.17 -3.94 1.42
C ASP A 118 -14.67 -4.42 2.79
N ASN A 119 -15.57 -4.55 3.77
CA ASN A 119 -15.20 -4.87 5.16
C ASN A 119 -14.50 -6.21 5.34
N ARG A 120 -14.58 -7.12 4.37
CA ARG A 120 -13.87 -8.40 4.39
C ARG A 120 -12.38 -8.22 4.10
N VAL A 121 -12.01 -7.12 3.46
CA VAL A 121 -10.64 -6.79 3.06
C VAL A 121 -10.10 -5.55 3.77
N ASP A 122 -10.67 -5.24 4.94
CA ASP A 122 -10.08 -4.31 5.90
C ASP A 122 -8.63 -4.73 6.24
N ARG A 123 -7.75 -3.75 6.41
CA ARG A 123 -6.33 -3.94 6.76
C ARG A 123 -5.57 -4.77 5.71
N THR A 124 -5.79 -4.47 4.43
CA THR A 124 -5.10 -5.16 3.33
C THR A 124 -4.43 -4.21 2.35
N LEU A 125 -3.33 -4.71 1.78
CA LEU A 125 -2.59 -4.10 0.67
C LEU A 125 -2.80 -4.98 -0.56
N ARG A 126 -3.05 -4.39 -1.73
CA ARG A 126 -3.31 -5.12 -2.98
C ARG A 126 -2.49 -4.53 -4.10
N VAL A 127 -1.44 -5.26 -4.50
CA VAL A 127 -0.59 -4.86 -5.63
C VAL A 127 -1.30 -5.04 -6.96
N TYR A 128 -2.11 -6.10 -7.08
CA TYR A 128 -2.99 -6.35 -8.23
C TYR A 128 -3.97 -7.48 -7.89
N GLY A 129 -5.24 -7.16 -7.62
CA GLY A 129 -6.23 -8.15 -7.17
C GLY A 129 -6.94 -8.89 -8.30
N THR A 130 -6.17 -9.64 -9.09
CA THR A 130 -6.69 -10.61 -10.07
C THR A 130 -6.73 -12.01 -9.47
N ASP A 131 -7.38 -12.96 -10.14
CA ASP A 131 -7.42 -14.37 -9.76
C ASP A 131 -6.10 -15.06 -10.12
N LEU A 132 -5.05 -14.79 -9.34
CA LEU A 132 -3.74 -15.37 -9.54
C LEU A 132 -3.75 -16.80 -9.03
N ASN A 133 -3.33 -17.74 -9.88
CA ASN A 133 -3.31 -19.15 -9.54
C ASN A 133 -1.87 -19.71 -9.47
N PRO A 134 -1.21 -19.68 -8.29
CA PRO A 134 0.08 -20.34 -8.07
C PRO A 134 0.05 -21.86 -8.31
N ALA A 135 -1.12 -22.52 -8.33
CA ALA A 135 -1.21 -23.95 -8.64
C ALA A 135 -0.85 -24.25 -10.11
N ASP A 136 -1.12 -23.30 -11.01
CA ASP A 136 -0.91 -23.45 -12.45
C ASP A 136 0.48 -23.02 -12.92
N GLY A 137 1.23 -22.27 -12.08
CA GLY A 137 2.61 -21.91 -12.38
C GLY A 137 3.16 -20.73 -11.58
N GLY A 138 4.44 -20.44 -11.81
CA GLY A 138 5.14 -19.37 -11.11
C GLY A 138 5.50 -19.72 -9.66
N THR A 139 5.84 -18.71 -8.87
CA THR A 139 6.12 -18.84 -7.44
C THR A 139 5.67 -17.59 -6.69
N VAL A 140 5.35 -17.74 -5.40
CA VAL A 140 5.18 -16.63 -4.47
C VAL A 140 6.19 -16.77 -3.35
N ARG A 141 7.04 -15.76 -3.16
CA ARG A 141 8.17 -15.81 -2.24
C ARG A 141 8.28 -14.57 -1.38
N TYR A 142 8.87 -14.70 -0.20
CA TYR A 142 9.09 -13.60 0.71
C TYR A 142 10.46 -13.62 1.40
N ALA A 143 10.90 -12.44 1.86
CA ALA A 143 12.10 -12.31 2.70
C ALA A 143 12.02 -11.06 3.58
N ALA A 144 12.56 -11.16 4.80
CA ALA A 144 12.94 -10.01 5.61
C ALA A 144 14.41 -9.67 5.32
N LEU A 145 14.69 -8.43 4.90
CA LEU A 145 16.00 -7.98 4.46
C LEU A 145 16.44 -6.73 5.23
N GLY A 146 17.74 -6.43 5.16
CA GLY A 146 18.32 -5.24 5.77
C GLY A 146 18.56 -5.37 7.28
N THR A 147 18.91 -4.25 7.91
CA THR A 147 19.16 -4.14 9.35
C THR A 147 18.57 -2.83 9.86
N ALA A 148 18.20 -2.77 11.14
CA ALA A 148 17.58 -1.58 11.70
C ALA A 148 18.50 -0.35 11.54
N PRO A 149 17.95 0.84 11.24
CA PRO A 149 16.52 1.16 11.08
C PRO A 149 15.99 1.04 9.63
N ASN A 150 16.70 0.32 8.75
CA ASN A 150 16.40 0.21 7.32
C ASN A 150 16.02 -1.23 6.93
N ARG A 151 15.13 -1.88 7.71
CA ARG A 151 14.61 -3.20 7.37
C ARG A 151 13.48 -3.11 6.36
N MET A 152 13.35 -4.17 5.57
CA MET A 152 12.24 -4.35 4.64
C MET A 152 11.70 -5.77 4.68
N PHE A 153 10.41 -5.92 4.41
CA PHE A 153 9.77 -7.21 4.16
C PHE A 153 9.25 -7.22 2.73
N VAL A 154 9.73 -8.15 1.92
CA VAL A 154 9.46 -8.21 0.48
C VAL A 154 8.63 -9.44 0.20
N VAL A 155 7.57 -9.29 -0.59
CA VAL A 155 6.76 -10.38 -1.13
C VAL A 155 6.70 -10.24 -2.64
N THR A 156 7.00 -11.31 -3.36
CA THR A 156 7.08 -11.34 -4.81
C THR A 156 6.23 -12.46 -5.38
N TRP A 157 5.33 -12.13 -6.30
CA TRP A 157 4.70 -13.07 -7.22
C TRP A 157 5.52 -13.06 -8.50
N SER A 158 6.07 -14.21 -8.88
CA SER A 158 6.94 -14.37 -10.05
C SER A 158 6.32 -15.31 -11.06
N ASN A 159 5.99 -14.77 -12.24
CA ASN A 159 5.34 -15.48 -13.35
C ASN A 159 4.09 -16.27 -12.95
N VAL A 160 3.32 -15.76 -12.00
CA VAL A 160 2.07 -16.40 -11.56
C VAL A 160 0.99 -16.13 -12.60
N PRO A 161 0.34 -17.15 -13.17
CA PRO A 161 -0.72 -16.96 -14.17
C PRO A 161 -2.04 -16.54 -13.51
N GLU A 162 -2.95 -15.99 -14.31
CA GLU A 162 -4.36 -15.85 -13.95
C GLU A 162 -5.10 -17.18 -14.18
N TRP A 163 -5.99 -17.51 -13.26
CA TRP A 163 -6.82 -18.71 -13.29
C TRP A 163 -7.57 -18.84 -14.62
N ASP A 164 -7.45 -20.03 -15.24
CA ASP A 164 -8.11 -20.35 -16.52
C ASP A 164 -7.76 -19.39 -17.68
N LYS A 165 -6.58 -18.75 -17.65
CA LYS A 165 -6.11 -17.84 -18.70
C LYS A 165 -4.72 -18.24 -19.20
N PRO A 166 -4.61 -19.27 -20.05
CA PRO A 166 -3.32 -19.74 -20.55
C PRO A 166 -2.56 -18.63 -21.28
N GLY A 167 -1.26 -18.54 -21.02
CA GLY A 167 -0.39 -17.50 -21.58
C GLY A 167 -0.36 -16.20 -20.79
N SER A 168 -1.19 -16.04 -19.76
CA SER A 168 -1.03 -14.96 -18.79
C SER A 168 0.16 -15.21 -17.85
N PHE A 169 0.77 -14.14 -17.35
CA PHE A 169 1.74 -14.19 -16.26
C PHE A 169 1.87 -12.81 -15.61
N PHE A 170 2.07 -12.78 -14.30
CA PHE A 170 2.21 -11.55 -13.53
C PHE A 170 3.48 -11.57 -12.70
N ASN A 171 4.23 -10.47 -12.76
CA ASN A 171 5.40 -10.22 -11.92
C ASN A 171 5.12 -9.00 -11.05
N LEU A 172 4.82 -9.24 -9.77
CA LEU A 172 4.36 -8.23 -8.83
C LEU A 172 5.19 -8.30 -7.55
N GLN A 173 5.48 -7.16 -6.93
CA GLN A 173 6.22 -7.12 -5.67
C GLN A 173 5.64 -6.09 -4.72
N VAL A 174 5.44 -6.49 -3.46
CA VAL A 174 5.11 -5.59 -2.34
C VAL A 174 6.32 -5.52 -1.42
N ILE A 175 6.73 -4.30 -1.06
CA ILE A 175 7.84 -4.06 -0.14
C ILE A 175 7.31 -3.22 1.02
N LEU A 176 7.33 -3.76 2.24
CA LEU A 176 7.07 -3.01 3.46
C LEU A 176 8.40 -2.48 3.99
N ARG A 177 8.48 -1.19 4.35
CA ARG A 177 9.67 -0.59 4.96
C ARG A 177 9.42 -0.35 6.45
N GLU A 178 10.46 -0.51 7.26
CA GLU A 178 10.42 -0.29 8.72
C GLU A 178 9.87 1.10 9.12
N GLY A 179 10.03 2.11 8.27
CA GLY A 179 9.49 3.46 8.48
C GLY A 179 7.98 3.62 8.28
N GLY A 180 7.25 2.58 7.88
CA GLY A 180 5.79 2.62 7.68
C GLY A 180 5.34 2.83 6.23
N ASP A 181 6.28 3.06 5.32
CA ASP A 181 6.00 3.10 3.88
C ASP A 181 5.84 1.71 3.28
N PHE A 182 5.10 1.62 2.18
CA PHE A 182 5.08 0.43 1.35
C PHE A 182 5.16 0.77 -0.12
N ILE A 183 5.72 -0.16 -0.90
CA ILE A 183 5.96 0.03 -2.34
C ILE A 183 5.34 -1.13 -3.10
N TYR A 184 4.70 -0.81 -4.21
CA TYR A 184 4.32 -1.76 -5.24
C TYR A 184 5.28 -1.61 -6.41
N GLN A 185 5.89 -2.71 -6.84
CA GLN A 185 6.67 -2.76 -8.08
C GLN A 185 6.02 -3.73 -9.07
N PHE A 186 6.05 -3.33 -10.34
CA PHE A 186 5.45 -4.07 -11.44
C PHE A 186 6.54 -4.50 -12.41
N GLY A 187 6.82 -5.80 -12.48
CA GLY A 187 7.67 -6.38 -13.51
C GLY A 187 6.92 -6.58 -14.82
N PRO A 188 7.61 -7.06 -15.88
CA PRO A 188 6.96 -7.45 -17.12
C PRO A 188 5.82 -8.44 -16.83
N SER A 189 4.63 -8.18 -17.37
CA SER A 189 3.44 -9.00 -17.15
C SER A 189 2.64 -9.10 -18.45
N ASN A 190 1.88 -10.18 -18.61
CA ASN A 190 0.97 -10.40 -19.73
C ASN A 190 -0.42 -10.74 -19.19
N ASN A 191 -1.39 -9.86 -19.46
CA ASN A 191 -2.79 -10.09 -19.13
C ASN A 191 -3.56 -10.31 -20.42
N VAL A 192 -3.77 -11.59 -20.76
CA VAL A 192 -4.50 -12.00 -21.98
C VAL A 192 -6.01 -11.85 -21.84
N SER A 193 -6.55 -11.80 -20.61
CA SER A 193 -7.99 -11.73 -20.35
C SER A 193 -8.55 -10.34 -20.59
N GLY A 194 -7.70 -9.30 -20.49
CA GLY A 194 -8.09 -7.90 -20.60
C GLY A 194 -8.84 -7.38 -19.37
N GLY A 195 -8.97 -8.17 -18.31
CA GLY A 195 -9.60 -7.76 -17.06
C GLY A 195 -8.78 -6.68 -16.35
N LYS A 196 -9.46 -5.69 -15.75
CA LYS A 196 -8.81 -4.60 -15.01
C LYS A 196 -8.95 -4.80 -13.50
N ALA A 197 -7.98 -5.47 -12.90
CA ALA A 197 -7.96 -5.68 -11.45
C ALA A 197 -7.66 -4.38 -10.70
N GLN A 198 -8.06 -4.32 -9.43
CA GLN A 198 -7.81 -3.16 -8.59
C GLN A 198 -6.40 -3.21 -7.99
N ILE A 199 -5.75 -2.05 -7.93
CA ILE A 199 -4.50 -1.78 -7.19
C ILE A 199 -4.87 -0.79 -6.08
N GLY A 200 -4.39 -0.99 -4.86
CA GLY A 200 -4.69 -0.06 -3.78
C GLY A 200 -4.40 -0.61 -2.39
N TRP A 201 -5.01 0.00 -1.40
CA TRP A 201 -4.94 -0.43 0.00
C TRP A 201 -6.23 -0.04 0.74
N GLU A 202 -6.56 -0.77 1.80
CA GLU A 202 -7.71 -0.48 2.66
C GLU A 202 -7.31 -0.66 4.12
N LEU A 203 -7.42 0.39 4.92
CA LEU A 203 -7.34 0.32 6.38
C LEU A 203 -8.69 -0.06 6.97
N THR A 204 -9.73 0.62 6.49
CA THR A 204 -11.14 0.40 6.80
C THR A 204 -11.98 0.77 5.58
N THR A 205 -13.26 0.39 5.55
CA THR A 205 -14.18 0.86 4.50
C THR A 205 -14.33 2.38 4.37
N SER A 206 -13.86 3.16 5.33
CA SER A 206 -13.84 4.63 5.30
C SER A 206 -12.47 5.25 5.02
N ASP A 207 -11.42 4.43 4.95
CA ASP A 207 -10.02 4.86 4.78
C ASP A 207 -9.29 3.85 3.89
N PHE A 208 -9.28 4.17 2.59
CA PHE A 208 -8.77 3.33 1.52
C PHE A 208 -8.42 4.24 0.34
N ASP A 209 -7.60 3.72 -0.59
CA ASP A 209 -7.37 4.37 -1.88
C ASP A 209 -7.11 3.32 -2.96
N THR A 210 -7.35 3.71 -4.22
CA THR A 210 -7.18 2.86 -5.40
C THR A 210 -6.40 3.59 -6.48
N ILE A 211 -5.51 2.88 -7.16
CA ILE A 211 -4.70 3.44 -8.25
C ILE A 211 -5.37 3.14 -9.58
N SER A 212 -5.57 4.20 -10.37
CA SER A 212 -6.02 4.10 -11.76
C SER A 212 -4.83 3.86 -12.68
N PHE A 213 -5.01 2.99 -13.67
CA PHE A 213 -3.99 2.65 -14.68
C PHE A 213 -4.68 2.26 -16.00
N ALA A 214 -3.94 2.30 -17.11
CA ALA A 214 -4.49 1.96 -18.42
C ALA A 214 -4.66 0.44 -18.57
N ASP A 215 -3.55 -0.27 -18.40
CA ASP A 215 -3.40 -1.73 -18.42
C ASP A 215 -2.13 -2.15 -17.67
N ILE A 216 -2.02 -3.42 -17.28
CA ILE A 216 -0.86 -3.90 -16.48
C ILE A 216 0.46 -3.81 -17.27
N GLY A 217 0.42 -3.88 -18.61
CA GLY A 217 1.60 -3.75 -19.47
C GLY A 217 2.21 -2.36 -19.39
N SER A 218 1.37 -1.32 -19.28
CA SER A 218 1.81 0.07 -19.08
C SER A 218 2.54 0.32 -17.75
N LEU A 219 2.37 -0.57 -16.77
CA LEU A 219 3.04 -0.50 -15.48
C LEU A 219 4.39 -1.22 -15.47
N ALA A 220 4.77 -1.95 -16.53
CA ALA A 220 6.01 -2.72 -16.54
C ALA A 220 7.24 -1.84 -16.25
N ASN A 221 8.06 -2.30 -15.30
CA ASN A 221 9.26 -1.63 -14.80
C ASN A 221 8.98 -0.27 -14.12
N THR A 222 7.84 -0.16 -13.44
CA THR A 222 7.48 1.00 -12.63
C THR A 222 7.29 0.61 -11.17
N ALA A 223 7.39 1.58 -10.28
CA ALA A 223 7.10 1.41 -8.87
C ALA A 223 6.30 2.61 -8.33
N ILE A 224 5.44 2.33 -7.36
CA ILE A 224 4.63 3.33 -6.65
C ILE A 224 4.91 3.17 -5.16
N ARG A 225 5.35 4.25 -4.52
CA ARG A 225 5.51 4.33 -3.06
C ARG A 225 4.27 4.94 -2.45
N PHE A 226 3.80 4.33 -1.38
CA PHE A 226 2.77 4.83 -0.50
C PHE A 226 3.41 5.22 0.83
N HIS A 227 3.15 6.43 1.28
CA HIS A 227 3.75 6.98 2.48
C HIS A 227 2.74 7.85 3.25
N LEU A 228 2.94 7.97 4.55
CA LEU A 228 2.17 8.91 5.34
C LEU A 228 2.54 10.35 4.93
N PRO A 229 1.61 11.31 5.01
CA PRO A 229 1.94 12.71 4.78
C PRO A 229 2.97 13.17 5.82
N GLU A 230 4.10 13.68 5.35
CA GLU A 230 5.06 14.36 6.22
C GLU A 230 4.49 15.71 6.65
N PRO A 231 4.68 16.13 7.92
CA PRO A 231 4.23 17.44 8.36
C PRO A 231 4.91 18.53 7.53
N GLN A 232 4.12 19.44 6.94
CA GLN A 232 4.68 20.56 6.18
C GLN A 232 5.47 21.53 7.07
N ALA A 233 5.07 21.67 8.33
CA ALA A 233 5.81 22.38 9.36
C ALA A 233 5.61 21.69 10.71
N GLU A 234 6.64 21.71 11.55
CA GLU A 234 6.59 21.22 12.92
C GLU A 234 7.22 22.25 13.87
N TYR A 235 6.40 23.07 14.53
CA TYR A 235 6.89 24.05 15.50
C TYR A 235 6.87 23.47 16.91
N ARG A 236 8.06 23.13 17.43
CA ARG A 236 8.21 22.62 18.79
C ARG A 236 8.36 23.72 19.84
N PHE A 237 8.79 24.91 19.41
CA PHE A 237 9.06 26.07 20.27
C PHE A 237 10.11 25.81 21.38
N ASP A 238 11.07 24.93 21.08
CA ASP A 238 12.11 24.48 22.01
C ASP A 238 13.28 25.48 22.14
N GLU A 239 13.35 26.51 21.29
CA GLU A 239 14.44 27.49 21.30
C GLU A 239 14.48 28.25 22.62
N THR A 240 15.67 28.74 22.99
CA THR A 240 15.85 29.49 24.25
C THR A 240 15.59 30.98 24.11
N SER A 241 15.49 31.50 22.88
CA SER A 241 15.29 32.92 22.60
C SER A 241 14.73 33.16 21.20
N TRP A 242 13.80 34.11 21.10
CA TRP A 242 13.39 34.77 19.86
C TRP A 242 13.74 36.26 20.04
N ASP A 243 14.59 36.81 19.16
CA ASP A 243 15.17 38.14 19.19
C ASP A 243 14.63 39.11 18.12
N GLY A 244 13.59 38.70 17.38
CA GLY A 244 12.98 39.43 16.28
C GLY A 244 13.67 39.22 14.94
N THR A 245 14.64 38.30 14.85
CA THR A 245 15.27 37.97 13.56
C THR A 245 14.34 37.11 12.69
N PRO A 246 14.34 37.32 11.35
CA PRO A 246 13.54 36.49 10.46
C PRO A 246 13.89 34.99 10.56
N GLY A 247 12.89 34.14 10.78
CA GLY A 247 13.03 32.69 10.85
C GLY A 247 13.54 32.15 12.19
N GLU A 248 13.37 32.91 13.26
CA GLU A 248 13.79 32.54 14.62
C GLU A 248 12.96 31.43 15.28
N VAL A 249 11.70 31.23 14.84
CA VAL A 249 10.86 30.13 15.28
C VAL A 249 11.12 28.95 14.34
N ARG A 250 11.85 27.92 14.79
CA ARG A 250 12.32 26.87 13.90
C ARG A 250 11.21 25.89 13.54
N ASP A 251 11.16 25.61 12.25
CA ASP A 251 10.43 24.47 11.72
C ASP A 251 11.30 23.21 11.85
N SER A 252 10.88 22.31 12.73
CA SER A 252 11.55 21.03 13.00
C SER A 252 11.25 19.96 11.95
N SER A 253 10.33 20.20 11.02
CA SER A 253 10.03 19.25 9.94
C SER A 253 11.15 19.15 8.90
N GLY A 254 12.04 20.15 8.85
CA GLY A 254 13.12 20.25 7.87
C GLY A 254 12.72 20.91 6.55
N ASN A 255 11.46 21.32 6.39
CA ASN A 255 10.96 21.98 5.19
C ASN A 255 11.34 23.47 5.08
N GLY A 256 12.02 24.00 6.10
CA GLY A 256 12.54 25.37 6.11
C GLY A 256 11.44 26.43 6.24
N LEU A 257 10.24 26.05 6.67
CA LEU A 257 9.13 26.96 6.92
C LEU A 257 9.28 27.62 8.30
N ASN A 258 10.46 28.20 8.59
CA ASN A 258 10.68 28.87 9.87
C ASN A 258 9.71 30.06 10.03
N GLY A 259 9.14 30.19 11.23
CA GLY A 259 8.25 31.28 11.60
C GLY A 259 8.98 32.48 12.18
N ASN A 260 8.23 33.56 12.41
CA ASN A 260 8.70 34.75 13.11
C ASN A 260 7.86 34.92 14.38
N ALA A 261 8.48 35.32 15.49
CA ALA A 261 7.72 35.73 16.65
C ALA A 261 7.08 37.10 16.37
N LEU A 262 5.79 37.26 16.70
CA LEU A 262 5.05 38.50 16.55
C LEU A 262 4.47 38.93 17.90
N ASN A 263 4.19 40.22 18.06
CA ASN A 263 3.52 40.79 19.24
C ASN A 263 4.11 40.33 20.58
N GLY A 264 5.44 40.34 20.71
CA GLY A 264 6.10 40.00 21.98
C GLY A 264 6.08 38.52 22.36
N ALA A 265 5.66 37.63 21.44
CA ALA A 265 5.77 36.20 21.63
C ALA A 265 7.22 35.81 21.97
N ARG A 266 7.38 34.94 22.97
CA ARG A 266 8.71 34.51 23.46
C ARG A 266 8.68 33.05 23.93
N PRO A 267 9.79 32.32 23.80
CA PRO A 267 9.89 30.99 24.35
C PRO A 267 10.14 31.08 25.85
N LEU A 268 9.36 30.33 26.63
CA LEU A 268 9.57 30.17 28.08
C LEU A 268 9.52 28.68 28.45
N PRO A 269 10.12 28.28 29.59
CA PRO A 269 10.04 26.89 30.06
C PRO A 269 8.59 26.38 30.13
N ALA A 270 8.36 25.20 29.57
CA ALA A 270 7.06 24.53 29.53
C ALA A 270 7.14 23.16 30.21
N LYS A 271 6.10 22.33 30.05
CA LYS A 271 6.06 20.98 30.64
C LYS A 271 7.13 20.05 30.06
N VAL A 272 7.47 20.25 28.78
CA VAL A 272 8.57 19.60 28.07
C VAL A 272 9.34 20.71 27.38
N CYS A 273 10.64 20.84 27.64
CA CYS A 273 11.49 21.90 27.08
C CYS A 273 10.91 23.32 27.27
N ASN A 274 10.77 24.07 26.18
CA ASN A 274 10.18 25.41 26.15
C ASN A 274 8.83 25.37 25.41
N GLY A 275 8.10 26.48 25.46
CA GLY A 275 6.87 26.68 24.71
C GLY A 275 6.64 28.15 24.40
N ALA A 276 5.81 28.41 23.38
CA ALA A 276 5.42 29.76 23.02
C ALA A 276 4.55 30.40 24.10
N THR A 277 4.98 31.54 24.63
CA THR A 277 4.13 32.40 25.45
C THR A 277 3.56 33.51 24.58
N LEU A 278 2.23 33.58 24.51
CA LEU A 278 1.47 34.61 23.80
C LEU A 278 0.78 35.47 24.85
N ASP A 279 1.14 36.75 24.95
CA ASP A 279 0.62 37.65 26.00
C ASP A 279 -0.74 38.30 25.64
N GLY A 280 -1.22 38.06 24.42
CA GLY A 280 -2.52 38.52 23.93
C GLY A 280 -2.52 39.99 23.48
N SER A 281 -1.36 40.59 23.25
CA SER A 281 -1.21 41.97 22.76
C SER A 281 -1.31 42.14 21.24
#